data_AF-A0A2P5DI94-F1
#
_entry.id   AF-A0A2P5DI94-F1
#
_cell.length_a   1.000
_cell.length_b   1.000
_cell.length_c   1.000
_cell.angle_alpha   90.00
_cell.angle_beta   90.00
_cell.angle_gamma   90.00
#
_symmetry.space_group_name_H-M   'P 1'
#
loop_
_entity.id
_entity.type
_entity.pdbx_description
1 polymer ?
#
loop_
_entity_poly.entity_id
_entity_poly.type
_entity_poly.pdbx_seq_one_letter_code
_entity_poly.pdbx_strand_id
1 'polypeptide(L)'
;MLPITLPINICCDTCQNYISKGTDVNFRKEEVMGETYMGAQIFRFHFKCTRCSAPIAIKPHPKKSDYVVESGATRDPEFEPSDDDDEQEQDPESDHEFMLDLIDIQEEQELLQIALMTYNKWNNNIVRDDQETP
;
A
#
# COMPACT_ATOMS: atom_id res chain seq x y z
N MET A 1 -4.42 0.73 8.03
CA MET A 1 -4.32 1.63 6.86
C MET A 1 -2.95 2.23 6.93
N LEU A 2 -2.19 2.07 5.87
CA LEU A 2 -0.78 2.44 5.83
C LEU A 2 -0.65 3.74 5.04
N PRO A 3 0.21 4.69 5.46
CA PRO A 3 0.53 5.85 4.65
C PRO A 3 1.51 5.44 3.56
N ILE A 4 1.23 5.80 2.31
CA ILE A 4 2.16 5.67 1.19
C ILE A 4 2.18 6.95 0.37
N THR A 5 3.36 7.27 -0.15
CA THR A 5 3.54 8.32 -1.13
C THR A 5 3.18 7.78 -2.51
N LEU A 6 2.21 8.40 -3.18
CA LEU A 6 1.73 7.95 -4.48
C LEU A 6 2.87 7.99 -5.53
N PRO A 7 3.18 6.88 -6.23
CA PRO A 7 4.32 6.80 -7.15
C PRO A 7 4.03 7.41 -8.53
N ILE A 8 2.76 7.63 -8.87
CA ILE A 8 2.31 8.09 -10.19
C ILE A 8 1.33 9.25 -10.09
N ASN A 9 1.26 10.03 -11.16
CA ASN A 9 0.22 11.04 -11.34
C ASN A 9 -1.10 10.40 -11.80
N ILE A 10 -2.22 10.75 -11.17
CA ILE A 10 -3.54 10.23 -11.54
C ILE A 10 -4.62 11.32 -11.48
N CYS A 11 -5.64 11.18 -12.31
CA CYS A 11 -6.84 12.02 -12.28
C CYS A 11 -8.04 11.19 -11.85
N CYS A 12 -8.75 11.60 -10.81
CA CYS A 12 -9.93 10.87 -10.33
C CYS A 12 -11.11 11.01 -11.30
N ASP A 13 -11.70 9.89 -11.73
CA ASP A 13 -12.80 9.91 -12.72
C ASP A 13 -14.09 10.53 -12.16
N THR A 14 -14.27 10.51 -10.83
CA THR A 14 -15.50 10.99 -10.18
C THR A 14 -15.54 12.51 -10.02
N CYS A 15 -14.43 13.12 -9.59
CA CYS A 15 -14.37 14.56 -9.30
C CYS A 15 -13.36 15.33 -10.15
N GLN A 16 -12.68 14.65 -11.07
CA GLN A 16 -11.64 15.21 -11.94
C GLN A 16 -10.52 15.91 -11.15
N ASN A 17 -10.31 15.49 -9.90
CA ASN A 17 -9.22 16.00 -9.09
C ASN A 17 -7.92 15.29 -9.49
N TYR A 18 -6.92 16.08 -9.81
CA TYR A 18 -5.56 15.61 -10.03
C TYR A 18 -4.86 15.31 -8.71
N ILE A 19 -4.22 14.15 -8.62
CA ILE A 19 -3.39 13.73 -7.50
C ILE A 19 -2.00 13.47 -8.06
N SER A 20 -1.04 14.31 -7.66
CA SER A 20 0.33 14.24 -8.16
C SER A 20 1.12 13.12 -7.48
N LYS A 21 2.16 12.62 -8.16
CA LYS A 21 3.25 11.84 -7.58
C LYS A 21 3.78 12.59 -6.34
N GLY A 22 4.11 11.86 -5.28
CA GLY A 22 4.56 12.48 -4.03
C GLY A 22 3.44 12.78 -3.01
N THR A 23 2.17 12.50 -3.33
CA THR A 23 1.06 12.74 -2.39
C THR A 23 0.94 11.58 -1.41
N ASP A 24 0.98 11.88 -0.10
CA ASP A 24 0.74 10.88 0.93
C ASP A 24 -0.74 10.51 1.03
N VAL A 25 -1.05 9.24 0.85
CA VAL A 25 -2.40 8.67 0.92
C VAL A 25 -2.45 7.48 1.86
N ASN A 26 -3.57 7.34 2.55
CA ASN A 26 -3.86 6.13 3.33
C ASN A 26 -4.36 5.03 2.40
N PHE A 27 -3.71 3.88 2.43
CA PHE A 27 -4.06 2.74 1.58
C PHE A 27 -4.45 1.49 2.36
N ARG A 28 -5.09 0.58 1.63
CA ARG A 28 -5.39 -0.81 2.00
C ARG A 28 -4.76 -1.72 0.95
N LYS A 29 -3.91 -2.64 1.40
CA LYS A 29 -3.34 -3.73 0.61
C LYS A 29 -4.40 -4.84 0.44
N GLU A 30 -4.50 -5.39 -0.76
CA GLU A 30 -5.29 -6.58 -1.06
C GLU A 30 -4.46 -7.51 -1.96
N GLU A 31 -4.40 -8.79 -1.62
CA GLU A 31 -3.68 -9.79 -2.41
C GLU A 31 -4.49 -10.16 -3.65
N VAL A 32 -3.85 -10.08 -4.83
CA VAL A 32 -4.48 -10.53 -6.07
C VAL A 32 -4.30 -12.03 -6.20
N MET A 33 -5.31 -12.81 -5.79
CA MET A 33 -5.26 -14.26 -5.92
C MET A 33 -5.17 -14.68 -7.39
N GLY A 34 -4.09 -15.39 -7.73
CA GLY A 34 -3.89 -15.97 -9.06
C GLY A 34 -2.97 -15.19 -10.00
N GLU A 35 -2.52 -13.99 -9.62
CA GLU A 35 -1.50 -13.23 -10.37
C GLU A 35 -0.17 -13.24 -9.59
N THR A 36 0.77 -14.09 -10.03
CA THR A 36 2.15 -14.08 -9.53
C THR A 36 3.09 -13.69 -10.65
N TYR A 37 4.01 -12.77 -10.39
CA TYR A 37 5.05 -12.40 -11.34
C TYR A 37 6.40 -12.87 -10.84
N MET A 38 7.07 -13.72 -11.63
CA MET A 38 8.39 -14.30 -11.31
C MET A 38 8.47 -14.95 -9.91
N GLY A 39 7.34 -15.44 -9.38
CA GLY A 39 7.24 -16.05 -8.05
C GLY A 39 6.88 -15.08 -6.91
N ALA A 40 6.85 -13.78 -7.16
CA ALA A 40 6.34 -12.78 -6.23
C ALA A 40 4.82 -12.59 -6.39
N GLN A 41 4.13 -12.33 -5.29
CA GLN A 41 2.70 -12.02 -5.29
C GLN A 41 2.48 -10.57 -5.72
N ILE A 42 1.48 -10.33 -6.55
CA ILE A 42 1.07 -8.97 -6.93
C ILE A 42 0.02 -8.47 -5.94
N PHE A 43 0.24 -7.26 -5.42
CA PHE A 43 -0.70 -6.61 -4.52
C PHE A 43 -1.48 -5.51 -5.23
N ARG A 44 -2.77 -5.41 -4.92
CA ARG A 44 -3.65 -4.32 -5.31
C ARG A 44 -3.75 -3.34 -4.15
N PHE A 45 -3.54 -2.06 -4.45
CA PHE A 45 -3.63 -0.99 -3.47
C PHE A 45 -4.92 -0.21 -3.68
N HIS A 46 -5.75 -0.18 -2.64
CA HIS A 46 -6.97 0.62 -2.60
C HIS A 46 -6.76 1.84 -1.72
N PHE A 47 -7.05 3.02 -2.25
CA PHE A 47 -7.07 4.26 -1.48
C PHE A 47 -8.26 5.12 -1.89
N LYS A 48 -8.44 6.24 -1.22
CA LYS A 48 -9.56 7.16 -1.47
C LYS A 48 -9.03 8.45 -2.07
N CYS A 49 -9.79 9.02 -3.01
CA CYS A 49 -9.53 10.36 -3.51
C CYS A 49 -9.55 11.38 -2.36
N THR A 50 -8.56 12.26 -2.30
CA THR A 50 -8.42 13.30 -1.27
C THR A 50 -9.57 14.31 -1.27
N ARG A 51 -10.28 14.47 -2.39
CA ARG A 51 -11.43 15.38 -2.52
C ARG A 51 -12.78 14.71 -2.32
N CYS A 52 -13.12 13.73 -3.16
CA CYS A 52 -14.47 13.14 -3.16
C CYS A 52 -14.59 11.83 -2.37
N SER A 53 -13.47 11.33 -1.81
CA SER A 53 -13.42 10.03 -1.13
C SER A 53 -13.83 8.83 -1.98
N ALA A 54 -13.91 8.97 -3.32
CA ALA A 54 -14.15 7.86 -4.23
C ALA A 54 -13.00 6.83 -4.12
N PRO A 55 -13.31 5.52 -4.15
CA PRO A 55 -12.29 4.49 -4.11
C PRO A 55 -11.52 4.46 -5.43
N ILE A 56 -10.20 4.35 -5.33
CA ILE A 56 -9.27 4.21 -6.45
C ILE A 56 -8.42 2.96 -6.18
N ALA A 57 -8.19 2.17 -7.23
CA ALA A 57 -7.36 0.97 -7.16
C ALA A 57 -6.20 1.03 -8.17
N ILE A 58 -4.98 0.76 -7.70
CA ILE A 58 -3.78 0.65 -8.53
C ILE A 58 -3.08 -0.69 -8.28
N LYS A 59 -2.36 -1.17 -9.30
CA LYS A 59 -1.47 -2.33 -9.18
C LYS A 59 -0.11 -2.05 -9.82
N PRO A 60 0.99 -2.59 -9.28
CA PRO A 60 2.27 -2.57 -9.96
C PRO A 60 2.18 -3.39 -11.24
N HIS A 61 2.80 -2.90 -12.32
CA HIS A 61 2.89 -3.64 -13.56
C HIS A 61 3.92 -4.76 -13.40
N PRO A 62 3.63 -6.00 -13.81
CA PRO A 62 4.54 -7.12 -13.61
C PRO A 62 5.93 -6.90 -14.25
N LYS A 63 5.99 -6.35 -15.47
CA LYS A 63 7.23 -6.27 -16.26
C LYS A 63 7.94 -4.92 -16.27
N LYS A 64 7.29 -3.87 -15.76
CA LYS A 64 7.77 -2.49 -15.86
C LYS A 64 7.71 -1.93 -14.46
N SER A 65 8.67 -1.09 -14.08
CA SER A 65 8.52 -0.31 -12.86
C SER A 65 7.56 0.86 -13.09
N ASP A 66 6.30 0.49 -13.33
CA ASP A 66 5.21 1.42 -13.54
C ASP A 66 3.95 0.86 -12.88
N TYR A 67 3.01 1.76 -12.56
CA TYR A 67 1.75 1.39 -11.93
C TYR A 67 0.60 1.53 -12.91
N VAL A 68 -0.27 0.53 -12.92
CA VAL A 68 -1.49 0.50 -13.72
C VAL A 68 -2.67 0.84 -12.81
N VAL A 69 -3.49 1.78 -13.24
CA VAL A 69 -4.76 2.07 -12.57
C VAL A 69 -5.80 1.04 -13.02
N GLU A 70 -6.38 0.30 -12.08
CA GLU A 70 -7.45 -0.66 -12.37
C GLU A 70 -8.84 -0.01 -12.32
N SER A 71 -9.06 0.95 -11.41
CA SER A 71 -10.36 1.62 -11.30
C SER A 71 -10.29 2.97 -10.57
N GLY A 72 -11.24 3.85 -10.88
CA GLY A 72 -11.53 5.08 -10.13
C GLY A 72 -10.65 6.28 -10.47
N ALA A 73 -9.65 6.08 -11.31
CA ALA A 73 -8.83 7.14 -11.86
C ALA A 73 -8.28 6.76 -13.24
N THR A 74 -7.88 7.79 -13.98
CA THR A 74 -7.19 7.68 -15.26
C THR A 74 -5.78 8.25 -15.09
N ARG A 75 -4.78 7.57 -15.63
CA ARG A 75 -3.43 8.13 -15.75
C ARG A 75 -3.44 9.13 -16.90
N ASP A 76 -2.96 10.34 -16.65
CA ASP A 76 -2.76 11.32 -17.72
C ASP A 76 -1.52 10.91 -18.56
N PRO A 77 -1.68 10.55 -19.85
CA PRO A 77 -0.55 10.16 -20.69
C PRO A 77 0.28 11.36 -21.17
N GLU A 78 -0.18 12.60 -21.03
CA GLU A 78 0.57 13.79 -21.46
C GLU A 78 1.66 14.21 -20.45
N PHE A 79 1.69 13.58 -19.27
CA PHE A 79 2.74 13.75 -18.25
C PHE A 79 3.79 12.63 -18.33
N GLU A 80 4.15 12.20 -19.55
CA GLU A 80 5.44 11.57 -19.75
C GLU A 80 6.49 12.69 -19.61
N PRO A 81 7.42 12.61 -18.64
CA PRO A 81 8.52 13.55 -18.61
C PRO A 81 9.28 13.34 -19.93
N SER A 82 9.35 14.38 -20.75
CA SER A 82 10.36 14.43 -21.81
C SER A 82 11.71 14.14 -21.17
N ASP A 83 12.47 13.19 -21.73
CA ASP A 83 13.73 12.63 -21.20
C ASP A 83 14.84 13.66 -20.86
N ASP A 84 14.57 14.97 -20.98
CA ASP A 84 15.55 16.04 -20.96
C ASP A 84 15.63 16.85 -19.64
N ASP A 85 14.70 16.74 -18.67
CA ASP A 85 14.63 17.72 -17.56
C ASP A 85 14.74 17.21 -16.11
N ASP A 86 15.00 15.91 -15.83
CA ASP A 86 15.24 15.47 -14.45
C ASP A 86 16.40 14.46 -14.34
N GLU A 87 17.63 14.99 -14.24
CA GLU A 87 18.82 14.30 -13.70
C GLU A 87 18.70 14.01 -12.18
N GLN A 88 17.51 13.72 -11.67
CA GLN A 88 17.38 13.01 -10.39
C GLN A 88 17.11 11.54 -10.71
N GLU A 89 18.18 10.74 -10.64
CA GLU A 89 18.17 9.28 -10.62
C GLU A 89 17.16 8.76 -9.57
N GLN A 90 15.87 8.72 -9.90
CA GLN A 90 14.88 7.95 -9.18
C GLN A 90 14.80 6.62 -9.89
N ASP A 91 15.67 5.70 -9.49
CA ASP A 91 15.64 4.33 -9.96
C ASP A 91 14.28 3.73 -9.61
N PRO A 92 13.42 3.48 -10.60
CA PRO A 92 12.06 3.04 -10.33
C PRO A 92 12.05 1.61 -9.77
N GLU A 93 13.12 0.82 -9.94
CA GLU A 93 13.26 -0.47 -9.24
C GLU A 93 13.37 -0.28 -7.72
N SER A 94 14.07 0.77 -7.28
CA SER A 94 14.24 1.09 -5.84
C SER A 94 12.93 1.52 -5.17
N ASP A 95 12.08 2.28 -5.86
CA ASP A 95 10.77 2.71 -5.33
C ASP A 95 9.82 1.51 -5.12
N HIS A 96 9.88 0.53 -6.03
CA HIS A 96 9.08 -0.69 -5.94
C HIS A 96 9.58 -1.61 -4.82
N GLU A 97 10.90 -1.81 -4.74
CA GLU A 97 11.53 -2.62 -3.67
C GLU A 97 11.29 -2.01 -2.29
N PHE A 98 11.45 -0.69 -2.15
CA PHE A 98 11.18 0.03 -0.90
C PHE A 98 9.73 -0.15 -0.42
N MET A 99 8.77 -0.14 -1.35
CA MET A 99 7.37 -0.36 -1.00
C MET A 99 7.09 -1.80 -0.57
N LEU A 100 7.69 -2.79 -1.24
CA LEU A 100 7.58 -4.19 -0.85
C LEU A 100 8.20 -4.42 0.53
N ASP A 101 9.38 -3.85 0.78
CA ASP A 101 10.04 -3.91 2.09
C ASP A 101 9.18 -3.29 3.20
N LEU A 102 8.55 -2.12 2.94
CA LEU A 102 7.64 -1.50 3.90
C LEU A 102 6.42 -2.38 4.21
N ILE A 103 5.94 -3.15 3.23
CA ILE A 103 4.81 -4.06 3.40
C ILE A 103 5.22 -5.26 4.26
N ASP A 104 6.37 -5.86 3.98
CA ASP A 104 6.87 -7.03 4.72
C ASP A 104 7.18 -6.69 6.18
N ILE A 105 7.81 -5.52 6.43
CA ILE A 105 8.05 -5.00 7.78
C ILE A 105 6.72 -4.83 8.54
N GLN A 106 5.66 -4.39 7.86
CA GLN A 106 4.37 -4.17 8.50
C GLN A 106 3.72 -5.49 8.95
N GLU A 107 3.80 -6.55 8.15
CA GLU A 107 3.28 -7.88 8.52
C GLU A 107 3.99 -8.42 9.77
N GLU A 108 5.31 -8.26 9.86
CA GLU A 108 6.06 -8.64 11.06
C GLU A 108 5.63 -7.84 12.30
N GLN A 109 5.43 -6.52 12.16
CA GLN A 109 4.97 -5.67 13.27
C GLN A 109 3.56 -6.05 13.75
N GLU A 110 2.63 -6.36 12.83
CA GLU A 110 1.28 -6.82 13.19
C GLU A 110 1.33 -8.17 13.92
N LEU A 111 2.16 -9.11 13.48
CA LEU A 111 2.35 -10.40 14.15
C LEU A 111 2.91 -10.22 15.56
N LEU A 112 3.91 -9.34 15.75
CA LEU A 112 4.45 -9.01 17.06
C LEU A 112 3.38 -8.39 17.96
N GLN A 113 2.55 -7.50 17.43
CA GLN A 113 1.50 -6.86 18.20
C GLN A 113 0.40 -7.86 18.61
N ILE A 114 0.02 -8.78 17.72
CA ILE A 114 -0.90 -9.89 18.04
C ILE A 114 -0.30 -10.82 19.10
N ALA A 115 0.98 -11.17 18.96
CA ALA A 115 1.69 -12.01 19.93
C ALA A 115 1.74 -11.34 21.31
N LEU A 116 2.05 -10.05 21.37
CA LEU A 116 2.09 -9.26 22.60
C LEU A 116 0.69 -9.14 23.23
N MET A 117 -0.34 -8.89 22.41
CA MET A 117 -1.73 -8.89 22.87
C MET A 117 -2.14 -10.26 23.44
N THR A 118 -1.73 -11.34 22.80
CA THR A 118 -2.01 -12.72 23.24
C THR A 118 -1.26 -13.05 24.54
N TYR A 119 0.00 -12.66 24.65
CA TYR A 119 0.82 -12.81 25.86
C TYR A 119 0.25 -12.02 27.03
N ASN A 120 -0.12 -10.76 26.80
CA ASN A 120 -0.75 -9.91 27.82
C ASN A 120 -2.12 -10.46 28.22
N LYS A 121 -2.91 -10.97 27.27
CA LYS A 121 -4.18 -11.64 27.56
C LYS A 121 -3.97 -12.91 28.38
N TRP A 122 -2.98 -13.73 28.06
CA TRP A 122 -2.64 -14.93 28.81
C TRP A 122 -2.17 -14.60 30.23
N ASN A 123 -1.23 -13.66 30.39
CA ASN A 123 -0.78 -13.18 31.69
C ASN A 123 -1.90 -12.57 32.53
N ASN A 124 -2.79 -11.77 31.91
CA ASN A 124 -3.94 -11.18 32.60
C ASN A 124 -5.04 -12.21 32.94
N ASN A 125 -5.04 -13.39 32.31
CA ASN A 125 -5.99 -14.46 32.60
C ASN A 125 -5.45 -15.50 33.60
N ILE A 126 -4.15 -15.50 33.92
CA ILE A 126 -3.55 -16.30 35.00
C ILE A 126 -3.89 -15.73 36.39
N VAL A 127 -4.12 -14.42 36.50
CA VAL A 127 -4.42 -13.74 37.79
C VAL A 127 -5.87 -13.97 38.26
N ARG A 128 -6.63 -14.89 37.63
CA ARG A 128 -8.05 -15.13 37.96
C ARG A 128 -8.37 -16.53 38.51
N ASP A 129 -7.42 -17.46 38.54
CA ASP A 129 -7.68 -18.86 38.95
C ASP A 129 -7.20 -19.22 40.38
N ASP A 130 -6.70 -18.26 41.17
CA ASP A 130 -6.21 -18.51 42.56
C ASP A 130 -7.22 -18.16 43.68
N GLN A 131 -8.50 -17.92 43.35
CA GLN A 131 -9.54 -17.56 44.33
C GLN A 131 -10.82 -18.39 44.16
N GLU A 132 -10.74 -19.72 44.11
CA GLU A 132 -11.92 -20.56 44.34
C GLU A 132 -11.55 -21.96 44.83
N THR A 133 -11.39 -22.10 46.15
CA THR A 133 -11.80 -23.33 46.85
C THR A 133 -12.37 -22.98 48.22
N PRO A 134 -13.38 -23.73 48.72
CA PRO A 134 -14.26 -23.34 49.84
C PRO A 134 -13.59 -23.32 51.21
#